data_AF-A0A914MSP1-F1
#
_entry.id   AF-A0A914MSP1-F1
#
_cell.length_a   1.000
_cell.length_b   1.000
_cell.length_c   1.000
_cell.angle_alpha   90.00
_cell.angle_beta   90.00
_cell.angle_gamma   90.00
#
_symmetry.space_group_name_H-M   'P 1'
#
loop_
_entity.id
_entity.type
_entity.pdbx_description
1 polymer ?
#
loop_
_entity_poly.entity_id
_entity_poly.type
_entity_poly.pdbx_seq_one_letter_code
_entity_poly.pdbx_strand_id
1 'polypeptide(L)' 'MRCLKCRHFYNYTCTICETNVRGIWSSCAECGHGGHLLHMEEWFSQSEFCPVVGCGHVCTKTIKERNK' A
#
# COMPACT_ATOMS: atom_id res chain seq x y z
N MET A 1 -5.21 3.45 -13.26
CA MET A 1 -6.18 4.59 -13.31
C MET A 1 -5.51 5.80 -13.96
N ARG A 2 -6.16 6.49 -14.91
CA ARG A 2 -5.60 7.67 -15.59
C ARG A 2 -6.15 8.96 -14.98
N CYS A 3 -5.29 9.86 -14.51
CA CYS A 3 -5.73 11.20 -14.11
C CYS A 3 -6.07 12.04 -15.34
N LEU A 4 -7.27 12.63 -15.40
CA LEU A 4 -7.70 13.42 -16.55
C LEU A 4 -6.96 14.77 -16.67
N LYS A 5 -6.46 15.30 -15.54
CA LYS A 5 -5.75 16.58 -15.49
C LYS A 5 -4.31 16.46 -16.02
N CYS A 6 -3.53 15.52 -15.48
CA CYS A 6 -2.11 15.36 -15.85
C CYS A 6 -1.85 14.20 -16.83
N ARG A 7 -2.89 13.44 -17.21
CA ARG A 7 -2.82 12.25 -18.08
C ARG A 7 -1.93 11.12 -17.56
N HIS A 8 -1.45 11.20 -16.32
CA HIS A 8 -0.60 10.19 -15.70
C HIS A 8 -1.40 8.92 -15.39
N PHE A 9 -0.80 7.76 -15.66
CA PHE A 9 -1.36 6.46 -15.35
C PHE A 9 -0.78 5.95 -14.03
N TYR A 10 -1.63 5.87 -13.02
CA TYR A 10 -1.30 5.23 -11.76
C TYR A 10 -1.60 3.73 -11.85
N ASN A 11 -0.58 2.91 -11.65
CA ASN A 11 -0.68 1.45 -11.60
C ASN A 11 -0.39 1.00 -10.16
N TYR A 12 -1.43 0.97 -9.34
CA TYR A 12 -1.33 0.48 -7.97
C TYR A 12 -1.76 -0.97 -7.95
N THR A 13 -0.81 -1.87 -7.71
CA THR A 13 -1.07 -3.30 -7.59
C THR A 13 -1.07 -3.69 -6.12
N CYS A 14 -2.04 -4.51 -5.72
CA CYS A 14 -2.08 -5.07 -4.38
C CYS A 14 -1.07 -6.20 -4.27
N THR A 15 -0.16 -6.10 -3.30
CA THR A 15 0.88 -7.12 -3.07
C THR A 15 0.36 -8.47 -2.56
N ILE A 16 -0.89 -8.54 -2.07
CA ILE A 16 -1.48 -9.77 -1.52
C ILE A 16 -2.24 -10.57 -2.58
N CYS A 17 -3.00 -9.89 -3.44
CA CYS A 17 -3.84 -10.55 -4.46
C CYS A 17 -3.37 -10.29 -5.89
N GLU A 18 -2.29 -9.53 -6.06
CA GLU A 18 -1.65 -9.23 -7.35
C GLU A 18 -2.56 -8.53 -8.39
N THR A 19 -3.68 -7.97 -7.95
CA THR A 19 -4.63 -7.25 -8.81
C THR A 19 -4.52 -5.73 -8.66
N ASN A 20 -4.96 -5.02 -9.71
CA ASN A 20 -4.98 -3.56 -9.72
C ASN A 20 -6.01 -3.00 -8.74
N VAL A 21 -5.56 -2.12 -7.85
CA VAL A 21 -6.39 -1.37 -6.91
C VAL A 21 -7.09 -0.23 -7.63
N ARG A 22 -8.42 -0.25 -7.65
CA ARG A 22 -9.25 0.79 -8.27
C ARG A 22 -9.81 1.82 -7.27
N GLY A 23 -9.63 1.57 -5.97
CA GLY A 23 -10.12 2.41 -4.88
C GLY A 23 -8.98 2.89 -3.96
N ILE A 24 -9.20 2.79 -2.64
CA ILE A 24 -8.19 3.16 -1.64
C ILE A 24 -7.01 2.18 -1.71
N TRP A 25 -5.83 2.74 -1.97
CA TRP A 25 -4.56 2.03 -1.92
C TRP A 25 -3.81 2.41 -0.65
N SER A 26 -3.65 1.44 0.24
CA SER A 26 -2.91 1.60 1.48
C SER A 26 -1.47 1.14 1.27
N SER A 27 -0.51 2.07 1.40
CA SER A 27 0.92 1.80 1.17
C SER A 27 1.77 2.24 2.35
N CYS A 28 2.86 1.50 2.60
CA CYS A 28 3.91 1.92 3.52
C CYS A 28 4.64 3.15 2.96
N ALA A 29 4.85 4.17 3.80
CA ALA A 29 5.58 5.38 3.39
C ALA A 29 7.08 5.13 3.18
N GLU A 30 7.64 4.07 3.79
CA GLU A 30 9.07 3.76 3.74
C GLU A 30 9.40 2.80 2.58
N CYS A 31 8.69 1.67 2.46
CA CYS A 31 8.98 0.68 1.42
C CYS A 31 8.12 0.83 0.16
N GLY A 32 7.06 1.65 0.18
CA GLY A 32 6.15 1.87 -0.95
C GLY A 32 5.24 0.68 -1.30
N HIS A 33 5.41 -0.48 -0.65
CA HIS A 33 4.55 -1.63 -0.84
C HIS A 33 3.18 -1.41 -0.19
N GLY A 34 2.14 -1.96 -0.81
CA GLY A 34 0.78 -1.72 -0.38
C GLY A 34 -0.25 -2.48 -1.19
N GLY A 35 -1.52 -2.19 -0.93
CA GLY A 35 -2.61 -2.83 -1.65
C GLY A 35 -3.98 -2.36 -1.24
N HIS A 36 -4.99 -3.21 -1.50
CA HIS A 36 -6.35 -2.95 -1.09
C HIS A 36 -6.43 -2.70 0.41
N LEU A 37 -7.22 -1.71 0.81
CA LEU A 37 -7.43 -1.39 2.21
C LEU A 37 -7.76 -2.63 3.04
N LEU A 38 -8.74 -3.43 2.60
CA LEU A 38 -9.20 -4.61 3.33
C LEU A 38 -8.12 -5.69 3.48
N HIS A 39 -7.39 -6.02 2.40
CA HIS A 39 -6.30 -7.01 2.48
C HIS A 39 -5.16 -6.52 3.39
N MET A 40 -4.83 -5.23 3.31
CA MET A 40 -3.80 -4.66 4.19
C MET A 40 -4.29 -4.67 5.64
N GLU A 41 -5.55 -4.32 5.90
CA GLU A 41 -6.11 -4.31 7.25
C GLU A 41 -6.11 -5.71 7.89
N GLU A 42 -6.54 -6.72 7.12
CA GLU A 42 -6.56 -8.13 7.50
C GLU A 42 -5.14 -8.66 7.77
N TRP A 43 -4.19 -8.42 6.85
CA TRP A 43 -2.79 -8.82 7.02
C TRP A 43 -2.19 -8.19 8.27
N PHE A 44 -2.36 -6.87 8.41
CA PHE A 44 -1.84 -6.13 9.54
C PHE A 44 -2.63 -6.32 10.84
N SER A 45 -3.66 -7.18 10.85
CA SER A 45 -4.30 -7.68 12.06
C SER A 45 -3.53 -8.86 12.68
N GLN A 46 -2.63 -9.50 11.91
CA GLN A 46 -1.90 -10.69 12.31
C GLN A 46 -0.38 -10.54 12.25
N SER A 47 0.13 -9.58 11.46
CA SER A 47 1.56 -9.34 11.26
C SER A 47 1.83 -7.85 11.16
N GLU A 48 2.93 -7.36 11.74
CA GLU A 48 3.38 -5.98 11.53
C GLU A 48 4.35 -5.85 10.34
N PHE A 49 4.73 -6.96 9.73
CA PHE A 49 5.70 -7.00 8.64
C PHE A 49 5.04 -6.85 7.28
N CYS A 50 5.79 -6.27 6.34
CA CYS A 50 5.41 -6.16 4.95
C CYS A 50 5.06 -7.54 4.36
N PRO A 51 3.93 -7.69 3.64
CA PRO A 51 3.56 -8.95 2.99
C PRO A 51 4.49 -9.35 1.83
N VAL A 52 5.33 -8.43 1.34
CA VAL A 52 6.26 -8.72 0.24
C VAL A 52 7.46 -9.51 0.74
N VAL A 53 7.64 -10.70 0.17
CA VAL A 53 8.81 -11.56 0.42
C VAL A 53 10.10 -10.80 0.12
N GLY A 54 11.01 -10.76 1.09
CA GLY A 54 12.30 -10.07 0.97
C GLY A 54 12.30 -8.58 1.35
N CYS A 55 11.14 -7.97 1.66
CA CYS A 55 11.10 -6.59 2.11
C CYS A 55 11.50 -6.45 3.59
N GLY A 56 11.00 -7.33 4.47
CA GLY A 56 11.36 -7.38 5.89
C GLY A 56 10.98 -6.15 6.75
N HIS A 57 10.38 -5.11 6.15
CA HIS A 57 10.02 -3.89 6.88
C HIS A 57 8.84 -4.12 7.84
N VAL A 58 8.96 -3.57 9.05
CA VAL A 58 7.83 -3.39 9.98
C VAL A 58 7.00 -2.21 9.50
N CYS A 59 5.91 -2.49 8.76
CA CYS A 59 5.06 -1.46 8.16
C CYS A 59 4.05 -0.98 9.20
N THR A 60 4.37 0.12 9.90
CA THR A 60 3.50 0.64 10.95
C THR A 60 2.26 1.31 10.37
N LYS A 61 1.07 1.02 10.91
CA LYS A 61 -0.20 1.71 10.56
C LYS A 61 -0.22 3.18 11.01
N THR A 62 0.72 3.62 11.85
CA THR A 62 0.77 4.98 12.37
C THR A 62 1.12 5.97 11.25
N ILE A 63 0.21 6.90 11.02
CA ILE A 63 0.51 8.14 10.32
C ILE A 63 1.53 8.87 11.19
N LYS A 64 2.83 8.69 10.93
CA LYS A 64 3.82 9.64 11.41
C LYS A 64 3.47 10.96 10.74
N GLU A 65 3.07 11.95 11.54
CA GLU A 65 2.83 13.32 11.05
C GLU A 65 4.02 13.72 10.19
N ARG A 66 3.81 13.77 8.87
CA ARG A 66 4.79 14.35 7.95
C ARG A 66 4.76 15.84 8.22
N ASN A 67 5.53 16.26 9.23
CA ASN A 67 5.90 17.65 9.41
C ASN A 67 6.61 18.07 8.12
N LYS A 68 5.95 18.94 7.37
CA LYS A 68 6.43 19.57 6.14
C LYS A 68 7.25 20.79 6.53
#